data_AF-A0A075HYN7-F1
#
_entry.id   AF-A0A075HYN7-F1
#
_cell.length_a   1.000
_cell.length_b   1.000
_cell.length_c   1.000
_cell.angle_alpha   90.00
_cell.angle_beta   90.00
_cell.angle_gamma   90.00
#
_symmetry.space_group_name_H-M   'P 1'
#
loop_
_entity.id
_entity.type
_entity.pdbx_description
1 polymer ?
#
loop_
_entity_poly.entity_id
_entity_poly.type
_entity_poly.pdbx_seq_one_letter_code
_entity_poly.pdbx_strand_id
1 'polypeptide(L)'
;MTSPSVVLLGMSRKADLKATLEPVVSAFSEGDRFPRVVLTEPKSGRNPAVSVDELSEVMRSMGVRQPTTIEKAPERAFEMAGGLAREIDAELLVIGSVYLVGDLLEYVVERNGLELWDELMAH
;
A
#
# COMPACT_ATOMS: atom_id res chain seq x y z
N MET A 1 18.21 12.86 6.05
CA MET A 1 17.91 11.72 5.16
C MET A 1 16.52 11.28 5.49
N THR A 2 15.64 11.08 4.50
CA THR A 2 14.30 10.51 4.74
C THR A 2 14.46 9.03 5.12
N SER A 3 13.73 8.57 6.14
CA SER A 3 13.70 7.16 6.55
C SER A 3 13.28 6.26 5.37
N PRO A 4 13.80 5.03 5.25
CA PRO A 4 13.28 4.07 4.28
C PRO A 4 11.82 3.72 4.61
N SER A 5 11.05 3.28 3.60
CA SER A 5 9.65 2.89 3.81
C SER A 5 9.31 1.57 3.13
N VAL A 6 8.66 0.67 3.86
CA VAL A 6 7.95 -0.46 3.24
C VAL A 6 6.66 0.08 2.63
N VAL A 7 6.42 -0.22 1.37
CA VAL A 7 5.25 0.27 0.64
C VAL A 7 4.13 -0.76 0.70
N LEU A 8 2.97 -0.39 1.24
CA LEU A 8 1.72 -1.11 1.05
C LEU A 8 0.94 -0.43 -0.07
N LEU A 9 0.76 -1.13 -1.19
CA LEU A 9 0.11 -0.61 -2.39
C LEU A 9 -1.11 -1.44 -2.76
N GLY A 10 -2.25 -0.76 -2.89
CA GLY A 10 -3.46 -1.33 -3.47
C GLY A 10 -4.26 -0.23 -4.18
N MET A 11 -4.83 -0.54 -5.33
CA MET A 11 -5.57 0.46 -6.12
C MET A 11 -6.80 -0.10 -6.81
N SER A 12 -7.78 0.78 -7.04
CA SER A 12 -8.93 0.48 -7.89
C SER A 12 -8.56 0.63 -9.36
N ARG A 13 -9.24 -0.11 -10.25
CA ARG A 13 -9.03 0.01 -11.70
C ARG A 13 -9.18 1.45 -12.18
N LYS A 14 -8.27 1.85 -13.08
CA LYS A 14 -8.30 3.09 -13.85
C LYS A 14 -8.20 2.78 -15.35
N ALA A 15 -8.56 3.74 -16.18
CA ALA A 15 -8.59 3.58 -17.64
C ALA A 15 -7.21 3.16 -18.22
N ASP A 16 -6.13 3.72 -17.67
CA ASP A 16 -4.76 3.34 -18.00
C ASP A 16 -3.98 3.06 -16.70
N LEU A 17 -3.82 1.77 -16.40
CA LEU A 17 -3.11 1.31 -15.20
C LEU A 17 -1.62 1.65 -15.27
N LYS A 18 -1.01 1.56 -16.46
CA LYS A 18 0.43 1.83 -16.65
C LYS A 18 0.74 3.30 -16.44
N ALA A 19 -0.04 4.19 -17.06
CA ALA A 19 0.09 5.64 -16.84
C ALA A 19 -0.17 6.02 -15.37
N THR A 20 -1.10 5.32 -14.71
CA THR A 20 -1.36 5.53 -13.27
C THR A 20 -0.18 5.14 -12.39
N LEU A 21 0.54 4.08 -12.76
CA LEU A 21 1.68 3.55 -12.00
C LEU A 21 3.01 4.26 -12.31
N GLU A 22 3.13 4.97 -13.42
CA GLU A 22 4.38 5.62 -13.83
C GLU A 22 5.03 6.48 -12.74
N PRO A 23 4.30 7.35 -12.00
CA PRO A 23 4.90 8.14 -10.93
C PRO A 23 5.39 7.29 -9.76
N VAL A 24 4.65 6.22 -9.46
CA VAL A 24 4.97 5.28 -8.37
C VAL A 24 6.24 4.50 -8.72
N VAL A 25 6.31 3.96 -9.95
CA VAL A 25 7.48 3.20 -10.44
C VAL A 25 8.72 4.09 -10.54
N SER A 26 8.56 5.34 -10.98
CA SER A 26 9.67 6.30 -11.04
C SER A 26 10.28 6.52 -9.64
N ALA A 27 9.44 6.63 -8.61
CA ALA A 27 9.90 6.75 -7.23
C ALA A 27 10.67 5.52 -6.72
N PHE A 28 10.34 4.31 -7.20
CA PHE A 28 11.11 3.08 -6.91
C PHE A 28 12.50 3.04 -7.56
N SER A 29 12.77 3.91 -8.54
CA SER A 29 14.07 4.00 -9.20
C SER A 29 15.04 4.94 -8.47
N GLU A 30 14.54 5.74 -7.53
CA GLU A 30 15.32 6.73 -6.77
C GLU A 30 15.98 6.10 -5.52
N GLY A 31 16.94 5.20 -5.74
CA GLY A 31 17.77 4.60 -4.68
C GLY A 31 17.03 3.61 -3.78
N ASP A 32 17.59 3.36 -2.59
CA ASP A 32 17.11 2.32 -1.65
C ASP A 32 15.97 2.79 -0.72
N ARG A 33 15.26 3.86 -1.10
CA ARG A 33 14.21 4.47 -0.26
C ARG A 33 13.06 3.51 0.04
N PHE A 34 12.74 2.63 -0.91
CA PHE A 34 11.63 1.68 -0.80
C PHE A 34 12.17 0.25 -0.86
N PRO A 35 12.66 -0.31 0.26
CA PRO A 35 13.33 -1.61 0.25
C PRO A 35 12.40 -2.80 0.01
N ARG A 36 11.10 -2.68 0.29
CA ARG A 36 10.11 -3.76 0.13
C ARG A 36 8.74 -3.23 -0.28
N VAL A 37 7.98 -4.05 -1.01
CA VAL A 37 6.61 -3.77 -1.44
C VAL A 37 5.68 -4.87 -0.96
N VAL A 38 4.51 -4.51 -0.47
CA VAL A 38 3.38 -5.40 -0.21
C VAL A 38 2.21 -4.95 -1.07
N LEU A 39 1.67 -5.86 -1.87
CA LEU A 39 0.51 -5.60 -2.73
C LEU A 39 -0.75 -6.17 -2.10
N THR A 40 -1.84 -5.40 -2.20
CA THR A 40 -3.16 -5.79 -1.68
C THR A 40 -4.30 -5.29 -2.57
N GLU A 41 -5.50 -5.84 -2.35
CA GLU A 41 -6.74 -5.43 -2.99
C GLU A 41 -7.61 -4.61 -2.00
N PRO A 42 -7.95 -3.35 -2.29
CA PRO A 42 -8.93 -2.60 -1.49
C PRO A 42 -10.28 -3.32 -1.50
N LYS A 43 -10.98 -3.32 -0.35
CA LYS A 43 -12.32 -3.91 -0.21
C LYS A 43 -13.41 -2.99 -0.77
N SER A 44 -13.22 -1.67 -0.57
CA SER A 44 -14.17 -0.66 -1.04
C SER A 44 -13.65 0.12 -2.25
N GLY A 45 -14.56 0.80 -2.95
CA GLY A 45 -14.20 1.62 -4.11
C GLY A 45 -15.34 1.86 -5.08
N ARG A 46 -15.19 2.87 -5.94
CA ARG A 46 -16.11 3.11 -7.07
C ARG A 46 -15.93 2.09 -8.20
N ASN A 47 -14.70 1.62 -8.37
CA ASN A 47 -14.32 0.62 -9.35
C ASN A 47 -13.75 -0.60 -8.60
N PRO A 48 -13.82 -1.81 -9.20
CA PRO A 48 -13.17 -2.99 -8.66
C PRO A 48 -11.67 -2.76 -8.41
N ALA A 49 -11.12 -3.45 -7.41
CA ALA A 49 -9.68 -3.51 -7.20
C ALA A 49 -8.96 -4.03 -8.45
N VAL A 50 -7.75 -3.52 -8.70
CA VAL A 50 -6.79 -4.20 -9.57
C VAL A 50 -6.32 -5.43 -8.80
N SER A 51 -6.34 -6.60 -9.43
CA SER A 51 -5.87 -7.82 -8.76
C SER A 51 -4.39 -7.70 -8.41
N VAL A 52 -3.96 -8.29 -7.29
CA VAL A 52 -2.55 -8.30 -6.89
C VAL A 52 -1.64 -8.91 -7.96
N ASP A 53 -2.13 -9.90 -8.70
CA ASP A 53 -1.39 -10.58 -9.78
C ASP A 53 -1.14 -9.62 -10.95
N GLU A 54 -2.19 -8.93 -11.42
CA GLU A 54 -2.11 -7.90 -12.47
C GLU A 54 -1.22 -6.73 -12.04
N LEU A 55 -1.39 -6.24 -10.80
CA LEU A 55 -0.60 -5.14 -10.27
C LEU A 55 0.89 -5.49 -10.19
N SER A 56 1.21 -6.70 -9.70
CA SER A 56 2.58 -7.22 -9.61
C SER A 56 3.22 -7.37 -10.98
N GLU A 57 2.48 -7.93 -11.95
CA GLU A 57 2.95 -8.09 -13.32
C GLU A 57 3.25 -6.74 -13.98
N VAL A 58 2.33 -5.78 -13.89
CA VAL A 58 2.51 -4.45 -14.47
C VAL A 58 3.71 -3.74 -13.82
N MET A 59 3.80 -3.72 -12.49
CA MET A 59 4.94 -3.10 -11.80
C MET A 59 6.28 -3.73 -12.20
N ARG A 60 6.37 -5.07 -12.27
CA ARG A 60 7.56 -5.77 -12.77
C ARG A 60 7.89 -5.39 -14.21
N SER A 61 6.89 -5.35 -15.09
CA SER A 61 7.07 -4.99 -16.50
C SER A 61 7.58 -3.57 -16.68
N MET A 62 7.28 -2.68 -15.73
CA MET A 62 7.73 -1.29 -15.70
C MET A 62 9.08 -1.10 -15.01
N GLY A 63 9.69 -2.16 -14.46
CA GLY A 63 11.05 -2.13 -13.95
C GLY A 63 11.20 -2.14 -12.42
N VAL A 64 10.11 -2.29 -11.65
CA VAL A 64 10.19 -2.49 -10.19
C VAL A 64 10.92 -3.81 -9.91
N ARG A 65 11.96 -3.76 -9.07
CA ARG A 65 12.83 -4.90 -8.72
C ARG A 65 12.82 -5.26 -7.23
N GLN A 66 12.21 -4.41 -6.42
CA GLN A 66 12.08 -4.58 -4.99
C GLN A 66 11.41 -5.93 -4.67
N PRO A 67 11.81 -6.61 -3.59
CA PRO A 67 11.07 -7.76 -3.08
C PRO A 67 9.59 -7.40 -2.87
N THR A 68 8.71 -8.15 -3.52
CA THR A 68 7.25 -7.94 -3.50
C THR A 68 6.56 -9.11 -2.80
N THR A 69 5.82 -8.80 -1.73
CA THR A 69 4.91 -9.71 -1.04
C THR A 69 3.49 -9.50 -1.56
N ILE A 70 2.74 -10.59 -1.76
CA ILE A 70 1.36 -10.56 -2.23
C ILE A 70 0.44 -11.07 -1.11
N GLU A 71 -0.53 -10.25 -0.71
CA GLU A 71 -1.60 -10.61 0.22
C GLU A 71 -2.87 -9.85 -0.20
N LYS A 72 -3.93 -10.57 -0.57
CA LYS A 72 -5.14 -9.95 -1.13
C LYS A 72 -5.94 -9.19 -0.07
N ALA A 73 -5.96 -9.69 1.16
CA ALA A 73 -6.75 -9.09 2.23
C ALA A 73 -6.00 -7.88 2.84
N PRO A 74 -6.56 -6.66 2.76
CA PRO A 74 -5.84 -5.44 3.15
C PRO A 74 -5.44 -5.42 4.62
N GLU A 75 -6.24 -6.00 5.51
CA GLU A 75 -5.89 -6.07 6.94
C GLU A 75 -4.66 -6.95 7.17
N ARG A 76 -4.63 -8.11 6.51
CA ARG A 76 -3.49 -9.03 6.61
C ARG A 76 -2.25 -8.42 5.95
N ALA A 77 -2.42 -7.77 4.80
CA ALA A 77 -1.34 -7.07 4.11
C ALA A 77 -0.77 -5.93 4.96
N PHE A 78 -1.63 -5.21 5.69
CA PHE A 78 -1.24 -4.17 6.62
C PHE A 78 -0.43 -4.69 7.81
N GLU A 79 -0.88 -5.78 8.45
CA GLU A 79 -0.12 -6.42 9.52
C GLU A 79 1.24 -6.93 9.00
N MET A 80 1.27 -7.55 7.82
CA MET A 80 2.52 -8.02 7.21
C MET A 80 3.46 -6.88 6.87
N ALA A 81 2.97 -5.82 6.21
CA ALA A 81 3.77 -4.65 5.86
C ALA A 81 4.30 -3.93 7.11
N GLY A 82 3.49 -3.80 8.15
CA GLY A 82 3.90 -3.25 9.43
C GLY A 82 4.93 -4.12 10.17
N GLY A 83 4.85 -5.44 10.04
CA GLY A 83 5.87 -6.37 10.55
C GLY A 83 7.20 -6.20 9.81
N LEU A 84 7.15 -6.15 8.47
CA LEU A 84 8.32 -5.92 7.62
C LEU A 84 8.98 -4.57 7.89
N ALA A 85 8.19 -3.52 8.09
CA ALA A 85 8.70 -2.19 8.39
C ALA A 85 9.48 -2.17 9.71
N ARG A 86 8.93 -2.79 10.77
CA ARG A 86 9.59 -2.92 12.07
C ARG A 86 10.86 -3.77 12.01
N GLU A 87 10.88 -4.84 11.20
CA GLU A 87 12.03 -5.73 11.02
C GLU A 87 13.26 -4.97 10.51
N ILE A 88 13.07 -3.96 9.66
CA ILE A 88 14.15 -3.23 8.97
C ILE A 88 14.30 -1.78 9.44
N ASP A 89 13.67 -1.41 10.57
CA ASP A 89 13.66 -0.03 11.10
C ASP A 89 13.21 1.02 10.05
N ALA A 90 12.13 0.70 9.33
CA ALA A 90 11.54 1.53 8.29
C ALA A 90 10.14 2.03 8.68
N GLU A 91 9.70 3.07 7.99
CA GLU A 91 8.32 3.55 8.03
C GLU A 91 7.40 2.64 7.18
N LEU A 92 6.09 2.71 7.42
CA LEU A 92 5.08 2.08 6.57
C LEU A 92 4.38 3.15 5.72
N LEU A 93 4.51 3.06 4.40
CA LEU A 93 3.85 3.94 3.45
C LEU A 93 2.65 3.22 2.82
N VAL A 94 1.43 3.67 3.13
CA VAL A 94 0.19 3.14 2.55
C VAL A 94 -0.30 4.06 1.44
N ILE A 95 -0.37 3.55 0.20
CA ILE A 95 -0.71 4.36 -0.99
C ILE A 95 -1.55 3.57 -2.01
N GLY A 96 -2.01 4.28 -3.04
CA GLY A 96 -2.67 3.72 -4.23
C GLY A 96 -4.18 3.94 -4.29
N SER A 97 -4.85 3.99 -3.13
CA SER A 97 -6.29 4.24 -3.06
C SER A 97 -6.68 4.91 -1.74
N VAL A 98 -7.52 5.94 -1.81
CA VAL A 98 -8.17 6.51 -0.62
C VAL A 98 -9.12 5.50 0.04
N TYR A 99 -9.67 4.56 -0.74
CA TYR A 99 -10.50 3.48 -0.22
C TYR A 99 -9.67 2.46 0.56
N LEU A 100 -8.43 2.17 0.12
CA LEU A 100 -7.52 1.33 0.91
C LEU A 100 -7.23 1.96 2.28
N VAL A 101 -6.93 3.25 2.30
CA VAL A 101 -6.68 3.97 3.55
C VAL A 101 -7.93 3.95 4.43
N GLY A 102 -9.12 4.15 3.85
CA GLY A 102 -10.40 4.04 4.56
C GLY A 102 -10.63 2.64 5.17
N ASP A 103 -10.47 1.58 4.37
CA ASP A 103 -10.64 0.19 4.80
C ASP A 103 -9.71 -0.14 6.00
N LEU A 104 -8.47 0.38 5.96
CA LEU A 104 -7.49 0.17 7.02
C LEU A 104 -7.76 1.01 8.27
N LEU A 105 -8.25 2.24 8.12
CA LEU A 105 -8.67 3.06 9.26
C LEU A 105 -9.84 2.41 9.99
N GLU A 106 -10.85 1.94 9.26
CA GLU A 106 -11.98 1.19 9.83
C GLU A 106 -11.46 -0.04 10.60
N TYR A 107 -10.60 -0.85 9.98
CA TYR A 107 -9.98 -2.01 10.63
C TYR A 107 -9.25 -1.65 11.93
N VAL A 108 -8.43 -0.59 11.93
CA VAL A 108 -7.66 -0.17 13.11
C VAL A 108 -8.58 0.29 14.25
N VAL A 109 -9.61 1.06 13.92
CA VAL A 109 -10.60 1.55 14.89
C VAL A 109 -11.34 0.38 15.52
N GLU A 110 -11.88 -0.53 14.71
CA GLU A 110 -12.62 -1.69 15.19
C GLU A 110 -11.75 -2.63 16.03
N ARG A 111 -10.53 -2.93 15.56
CA ARG A 111 -9.61 -3.84 16.25
C ARG A 111 -9.22 -3.32 17.64
N ASN A 112 -8.99 -2.02 17.75
CA ASN A 112 -8.45 -1.41 18.96
C ASN A 112 -9.54 -0.82 19.86
N GLY A 113 -10.81 -0.87 19.46
CA GLY A 113 -11.92 -0.29 20.20
C GLY A 113 -11.80 1.22 20.34
N LEU A 114 -11.32 1.90 19.29
CA LEU A 114 -11.14 3.34 19.27
C LEU A 114 -12.43 4.03 18.79
N GLU A 115 -12.53 5.34 19.02
CA GLU A 115 -13.56 6.18 18.43
C GLU A 115 -12.95 6.98 17.27
N LEU A 116 -13.39 6.70 16.03
CA LEU A 116 -12.80 7.29 14.82
C LEU A 116 -12.78 8.83 14.85
N TRP A 117 -13.81 9.45 15.44
CA TRP A 117 -13.88 10.90 15.55
C TRP A 117 -12.73 11.47 16.37
N ASP A 118 -12.38 10.82 17.48
CA ASP A 118 -11.29 11.26 18.36
C ASP A 118 -9.94 11.11 17.65
N GLU A 119 -9.74 10.02 16.91
CA GLU A 119 -8.49 9.74 16.18
C GLU A 119 -8.25 10.67 14.98
N LEU A 120 -9.30 11.25 14.38
CA LEU A 120 -9.20 12.16 13.24
C LEU A 120 -9.09 13.64 13.64
N MET A 121 -9.34 13.99 14.90
CA MET A 121 -9.21 15.37 15.35
C MET A 121 -7.74 15.73 15.62
N ALA A 122 -7.28 16.82 14.99
CA ALA A 122 -6.01 17.43 15.37
C ALA A 122 -6.20 18.15 16.71
N HIS A 123 -5.43 17.72 17.72
CA HIS A 123 -5.34 18.34 19.04
C HIS A 123 -4.28 19.44 19.10
#